data_AF-A0A8J5FVM0-F1
#
_entry.id   AF-A0A8J5FVM0-F1
#
_cell.length_a   1.000
_cell.length_b   1.000
_cell.length_c   1.000
_cell.angle_alpha   90.00
_cell.angle_beta   90.00
_cell.angle_gamma   90.00
#
_symmetry.space_group_name_H-M   'P 1'
#
loop_
_entity.id
_entity.type
_entity.pdbx_description
1 polymer ?
#
loop_
_entity_poly.entity_id
_entity_poly.type
_entity_poly.pdbx_seq_one_letter_code
_entity_poly.pdbx_strand_id
1 'polypeptide(L)'
;MIMSQSIIRNIIGIIGNVISCGLFLSPMPTYIQIIKSKDVKKFSPIPYLATLLNCLLWFFYGLPIVHPNSLLIITINGIGIAFEVFYLTVFLIYAARQGRKLVIQTKSVEFMPFTLSLASFLNGVCWTSYDFLPFDINLLVPNGLGTLFGLAQLVLYACYFKSTSNKDARAEVEPPV
;
A
#
# COMPACT_ATOMS: atom_id res chain seq x y z
N MET A 1 -0.71 49.61 -6.44
CA MET A 1 -0.37 48.76 -5.27
C MET A 1 -0.02 47.39 -5.82
N ILE A 2 1.26 47.02 -5.87
CA ILE A 2 1.70 45.72 -6.38
C ILE A 2 1.57 44.72 -5.23
N MET A 3 0.79 43.66 -5.43
CA MET A 3 0.64 42.59 -4.44
C MET A 3 2.00 41.90 -4.23
N SER A 4 2.42 41.70 -2.99
CA SER A 4 3.73 41.08 -2.72
C SER A 4 3.74 39.61 -3.17
N GLN A 5 4.89 39.13 -3.62
CA GLN A 5 5.07 37.76 -4.12
C GLN A 5 4.65 36.69 -3.09
N SER A 6 4.78 36.99 -1.79
CA SER A 6 4.34 36.10 -0.71
C SER A 6 2.81 35.97 -0.64
N ILE A 7 2.07 37.06 -0.85
CA ILE A 7 0.60 37.05 -0.87
C ILE A 7 0.10 36.23 -2.07
N ILE A 8 0.67 36.45 -3.25
CA ILE A 8 0.33 35.70 -4.47
C ILE A 8 0.54 34.20 -4.25
N ARG A 9 1.72 33.81 -3.71
CA ARG A 9 2.04 32.41 -3.41
C ARG A 9 1.05 31.77 -2.44
N ASN A 10 0.65 32.48 -1.39
CA ASN A 10 -0.29 31.94 -0.40
C ASN A 10 -1.70 31.76 -0.98
N ILE A 11 -2.19 32.72 -1.77
CA ILE A 11 -3.51 32.61 -2.42
C ILE A 11 -3.54 31.41 -3.36
N ILE A 12 -2.54 31.30 -4.25
CA ILE A 12 -2.43 30.17 -5.17
C ILE A 12 -2.31 28.84 -4.40
N GLY A 13 -1.51 28.82 -3.34
CA GLY A 13 -1.34 27.63 -2.50
C GLY A 13 -2.64 27.17 -1.84
N ILE A 14 -3.46 28.10 -1.32
CA ILE A 14 -4.75 27.79 -0.72
C ILE A 14 -5.72 27.24 -1.77
N ILE A 15 -5.82 27.88 -2.93
CA ILE A 15 -6.67 27.40 -4.03
C ILE A 15 -6.24 25.99 -4.46
N GLY A 16 -4.94 25.77 -4.64
CA GLY A 16 -4.39 24.46 -4.97
C GLY A 16 -4.68 23.39 -3.93
N ASN A 17 -4.62 23.74 -2.63
CA ASN A 17 -4.97 22.84 -1.53
C ASN A 17 -6.45 22.41 -1.61
N VAL A 18 -7.37 23.35 -1.82
CA VAL A 18 -8.81 23.07 -1.92
C VAL A 18 -9.12 22.13 -3.11
N ILE A 19 -8.54 22.41 -4.28
CA ILE A 19 -8.71 21.56 -5.47
C ILE A 19 -8.15 20.16 -5.21
N SER A 20 -6.96 20.07 -4.61
CA SER A 20 -6.29 18.80 -4.32
C SER A 20 -7.09 17.95 -3.34
N CYS A 21 -7.76 18.54 -2.33
CA CYS A 21 -8.70 17.82 -1.48
C CYS A 21 -9.84 17.18 -2.28
N GLY A 22 -10.39 17.90 -3.26
CA GLY A 22 -11.40 17.34 -4.18
C GLY A 22 -10.85 16.17 -5.00
N LEU A 23 -9.62 16.26 -5.48
CA LEU A 23 -8.96 15.17 -6.21
C LEU A 23 -8.73 13.93 -5.34
N PHE A 24 -8.30 14.10 -4.09
CA PHE A 24 -8.15 12.99 -3.15
C PHE A 24 -9.49 12.33 -2.82
N LEU A 25 -10.60 13.07 -2.82
CA LEU A 25 -11.94 12.51 -2.64
C LEU A 25 -12.49 11.81 -3.89
N SER A 26 -11.93 12.06 -5.07
CA SER A 26 -12.46 11.53 -6.33
C SER A 26 -12.59 10.00 -6.39
N PRO A 27 -11.71 9.18 -5.77
CA PRO A 27 -11.85 7.72 -5.75
C PRO A 27 -12.84 7.20 -4.70
N MET A 28 -13.37 8.07 -3.84
CA MET A 28 -14.24 7.67 -2.73
C MET A 28 -15.47 6.85 -3.18
N PRO A 29 -16.20 7.22 -4.25
CA PRO A 29 -17.33 6.41 -4.74
C PRO A 29 -16.90 4.98 -5.13
N THR A 30 -15.72 4.83 -5.73
CA THR A 30 -15.15 3.53 -6.09
C THR A 30 -14.87 2.70 -4.84
N TYR A 31 -14.26 3.29 -3.81
CA TYR A 31 -13.97 2.57 -2.56
C TYR A 31 -15.21 2.23 -1.75
N ILE A 32 -16.24 3.08 -1.79
CA ILE A 32 -17.56 2.74 -1.24
C ILE A 32 -18.13 1.51 -1.94
N GLN A 33 -17.97 1.39 -3.28
CA GLN A 33 -18.39 0.19 -4.00
C GLN A 33 -17.58 -1.04 -3.55
N ILE A 34 -16.26 -0.94 -3.44
CA ILE A 34 -15.39 -2.04 -2.97
C ILE A 34 -15.84 -2.53 -1.59
N ILE A 35 -16.13 -1.62 -0.67
CA ILE A 35 -16.60 -1.97 0.69
C ILE A 35 -17.97 -2.66 0.64
N LYS A 36 -18.90 -2.14 -0.17
CA LYS A 36 -20.26 -2.71 -0.32
C LYS A 36 -20.23 -4.09 -0.99
N SER A 37 -19.49 -4.24 -2.09
CA SER A 37 -19.37 -5.52 -2.80
C SER A 37 -18.42 -6.50 -2.12
N LYS A 38 -17.57 -6.02 -1.19
CA LYS A 38 -16.48 -6.77 -0.56
C LYS A 38 -15.53 -7.38 -1.58
N ASP A 39 -15.34 -6.66 -2.69
CA ASP A 39 -14.72 -7.15 -3.92
C ASP A 39 -13.96 -6.00 -4.59
N VAL A 40 -12.65 -6.15 -4.79
CA VAL A 40 -11.78 -5.14 -5.44
C VAL A 40 -11.93 -5.11 -6.97
N LYS A 41 -12.82 -5.95 -7.53
CA LYS A 41 -13.08 -6.13 -8.96
C LYS A 41 -11.77 -6.24 -9.74
N LYS A 42 -11.68 -5.57 -10.90
CA LYS A 42 -10.45 -5.41 -11.69
C LYS A 42 -9.75 -4.08 -11.39
N PHE A 43 -10.00 -3.46 -10.23
CA PHE A 43 -9.33 -2.21 -9.87
C PHE A 43 -7.84 -2.48 -9.57
N SER A 44 -6.98 -1.55 -9.97
CA SER A 44 -5.53 -1.64 -9.76
C SER A 44 -5.11 -0.76 -8.58
N PRO A 45 -4.21 -1.22 -7.69
CA PRO A 45 -3.69 -0.41 -6.60
C PRO A 45 -2.59 0.58 -7.04
N ILE A 46 -2.07 0.42 -8.27
CA ILE A 46 -0.89 1.14 -8.76
C ILE A 46 -1.03 2.68 -8.67
N PRO A 47 -2.16 3.29 -9.07
CA PRO A 47 -2.32 4.74 -8.98
C PRO A 47 -2.22 5.26 -7.54
N TYR A 48 -2.82 4.55 -6.58
CA TYR A 48 -2.81 4.93 -5.17
C TYR A 48 -1.41 4.81 -4.55
N LEU A 49 -0.66 3.76 -4.94
CA LEU A 49 0.73 3.61 -4.51
C LEU A 49 1.62 4.73 -5.08
N ALA A 50 1.46 5.06 -6.36
CA ALA A 50 2.20 6.15 -6.99
C ALA A 50 1.89 7.50 -6.34
N THR A 51 0.62 7.79 -6.07
CA THR A 51 0.21 9.03 -5.39
C THR A 51 0.72 9.07 -3.95
N LEU A 52 0.68 7.96 -3.20
CA LEU A 52 1.25 7.90 -1.85
C LEU A 52 2.75 8.24 -1.86
N LEU A 53 3.52 7.62 -2.76
CA LEU A 53 4.95 7.92 -2.89
C LEU A 53 5.20 9.39 -3.28
N ASN A 54 4.40 9.92 -4.20
CA ASN A 54 4.48 11.33 -4.58
C ASN A 54 4.19 12.27 -3.40
N CYS A 55 3.13 11.99 -2.64
CA CYS A 55 2.78 12.78 -1.46
C CYS A 55 3.83 12.67 -0.37
N LEU A 56 4.40 11.50 -0.12
CA LEU A 56 5.52 11.34 0.82
C LEU A 56 6.71 12.20 0.40
N LEU A 57 7.11 12.15 -0.87
CA LEU A 57 8.23 12.96 -1.39
C LEU A 57 7.99 14.46 -1.19
N TRP A 58 6.79 14.96 -1.54
CA TRP A 58 6.46 16.37 -1.37
C TRP A 58 6.29 16.78 0.09
N PHE A 59 5.80 15.89 0.95
CA PHE A 59 5.72 16.11 2.38
C PHE A 59 7.12 16.26 2.99
N PHE A 60 8.05 15.36 2.66
CA PHE A 60 9.45 15.46 3.07
C PHE A 60 10.12 16.72 2.53
N TYR A 61 9.91 17.04 1.26
CA TYR A 61 10.41 18.27 0.65
C TYR A 61 9.90 19.53 1.38
N GLY A 62 8.64 19.53 1.80
CA GLY A 62 8.03 20.68 2.48
C GLY A 62 8.53 20.93 3.89
N LEU A 63 9.24 19.98 4.53
CA LEU A 63 9.71 20.12 5.92
C LEU A 63 10.62 21.35 6.09
N PRO A 64 10.55 22.07 7.22
CA PRO A 64 11.31 23.32 7.41
C PRO A 64 12.83 23.17 7.27
N ILE A 65 13.37 21.98 7.55
CA ILE A 65 14.79 21.65 7.40
C ILE A 65 15.22 21.52 5.93
N VAL A 66 14.30 21.14 5.03
CA VAL A 66 14.55 20.97 3.59
C VAL A 66 14.15 22.23 2.82
N HIS A 67 12.93 22.72 3.04
CA HIS A 67 12.42 23.92 2.40
C HIS A 67 11.61 24.78 3.37
N PRO A 68 12.21 25.83 3.94
CA PRO A 68 11.53 26.74 4.86
C PRO A 68 10.27 27.38 4.25
N ASN A 69 9.29 27.70 5.10
CA ASN A 69 8.05 28.40 4.74
C ASN A 69 7.12 27.68 3.73
N SER A 70 7.19 26.34 3.66
CA SER A 70 6.39 25.48 2.76
C SER A 70 5.19 24.79 3.42
N LEU A 71 4.57 25.42 4.42
CA LEU A 71 3.50 24.81 5.23
C LEU A 71 2.32 24.30 4.38
N LEU A 72 1.91 25.05 3.34
CA LEU A 72 0.82 24.64 2.45
C LEU A 72 1.13 23.39 1.60
N ILE A 73 2.41 23.06 1.41
CA ILE A 73 2.85 21.83 0.73
C ILE A 73 2.77 20.66 1.72
N ILE A 74 3.24 20.85 2.95
CA ILE A 74 3.15 19.84 4.02
C ILE A 74 1.69 19.46 4.27
N THR A 75 0.79 20.45 4.43
CA THR A 75 -0.61 20.19 4.79
C THR A 75 -1.33 19.35 3.75
N ILE A 76 -1.23 19.72 2.47
CA ILE A 76 -1.97 19.00 1.43
C ILE A 76 -1.45 17.59 1.20
N ASN A 77 -0.12 17.41 1.23
CA ASN A 77 0.47 16.10 1.04
C ASN A 77 0.26 15.20 2.26
N GLY A 78 0.18 15.76 3.47
CA GLY A 78 -0.21 15.03 4.68
C GLY A 78 -1.65 14.51 4.59
N ILE A 79 -2.58 15.33 4.11
CA ILE A 79 -3.96 14.91 3.82
C ILE A 79 -3.97 13.81 2.75
N GLY A 80 -3.20 13.99 1.67
CA GLY A 80 -3.05 13.00 0.61
C GLY A 80 -2.57 11.64 1.13
N ILE A 81 -1.52 11.63 1.97
CA ILE A 81 -1.02 10.41 2.63
C ILE A 81 -2.14 9.70 3.40
N ALA A 82 -2.95 10.43 4.17
CA ALA A 82 -4.04 9.83 4.93
C ALA A 82 -5.11 9.17 4.02
N PHE A 83 -5.50 9.82 2.93
CA PHE A 83 -6.43 9.26 1.94
C PHE A 83 -5.84 8.04 1.22
N GLU A 84 -4.60 8.13 0.75
CA GLU A 84 -3.96 7.04 0.01
C GLU A 84 -3.69 5.83 0.90
N VAL A 85 -3.32 6.03 2.16
CA VAL A 85 -3.21 4.94 3.16
C VAL A 85 -4.58 4.29 3.40
N PHE A 86 -5.65 5.08 3.53
CA PHE A 86 -7.00 4.54 3.64
C PHE A 86 -7.38 3.68 2.43
N TYR A 87 -7.17 4.21 1.21
CA TYR A 87 -7.46 3.51 -0.03
C TYR A 87 -6.67 2.20 -0.17
N LEU A 88 -5.35 2.25 0.00
CA LEU A 88 -4.51 1.05 -0.05
C LEU A 88 -4.89 0.03 1.03
N THR A 89 -5.22 0.47 2.24
CA THR A 89 -5.65 -0.43 3.32
C THR A 89 -6.95 -1.16 2.94
N VAL A 90 -7.96 -0.42 2.49
CA VAL A 90 -9.23 -1.01 2.07
C VAL A 90 -9.00 -1.96 0.89
N PHE A 91 -8.20 -1.56 -0.10
CA PHE A 91 -7.86 -2.40 -1.24
C PHE A 91 -7.21 -3.72 -0.79
N LEU A 92 -6.18 -3.65 0.06
CA LEU A 92 -5.45 -4.82 0.54
C LEU A 92 -6.34 -5.78 1.35
N ILE A 93 -7.23 -5.26 2.21
CA ILE A 93 -8.15 -6.09 2.99
C ILE A 93 -9.05 -6.94 2.07
N TYR A 94 -9.66 -6.32 1.06
CA TYR A 94 -10.59 -7.01 0.18
C TYR A 94 -9.88 -7.85 -0.90
N ALA A 95 -8.72 -7.41 -1.39
CA ALA A 95 -7.87 -8.20 -2.29
C ALA A 95 -7.35 -9.47 -1.60
N ALA A 96 -6.86 -9.38 -0.35
CA ALA A 96 -6.42 -10.54 0.42
C ALA A 96 -7.56 -11.50 0.74
N ARG A 97 -8.81 -11.02 0.85
CA ARG A 97 -9.99 -11.87 1.01
C ARG A 97 -10.29 -12.68 -0.26
N GLN A 98 -10.15 -12.07 -1.43
CA GLN A 98 -10.27 -12.77 -2.72
C GLN A 98 -9.13 -13.78 -2.90
N GLY A 99 -7.88 -13.36 -2.69
CA GLY A 99 -6.72 -14.24 -2.75
C GLY A 99 -6.89 -15.45 -1.83
N ARG A 100 -7.32 -15.26 -0.57
CA ARG A 100 -7.61 -16.37 0.35
C ARG A 100 -8.75 -17.27 -0.13
N LYS A 101 -9.85 -16.71 -0.63
CA LYS A 101 -10.96 -17.50 -1.21
C LYS A 101 -10.48 -18.34 -2.40
N LEU A 102 -9.71 -17.72 -3.29
CA LEU A 102 -9.21 -18.35 -4.49
C LEU A 102 -8.21 -19.46 -4.13
N VAL A 103 -7.26 -19.20 -3.23
CA VAL A 103 -6.34 -20.21 -2.69
C VAL A 103 -7.08 -21.40 -2.07
N ILE A 104 -8.13 -21.16 -1.29
CA ILE A 104 -8.93 -22.25 -0.69
C ILE A 104 -9.68 -23.05 -1.76
N GLN A 105 -10.26 -22.39 -2.76
CA GLN A 105 -11.04 -23.03 -3.83
C GLN A 105 -10.15 -23.77 -4.84
N THR A 106 -9.06 -23.16 -5.27
CA THR A 106 -8.14 -23.72 -6.28
C THR A 106 -7.07 -24.62 -5.67
N LYS A 107 -6.87 -24.56 -4.34
CA LYS A 107 -5.73 -25.15 -3.62
C LYS A 107 -4.39 -24.74 -4.24
N SER A 108 -4.30 -23.52 -4.78
CA SER A 108 -3.14 -22.98 -5.50
C SER A 108 -2.74 -21.62 -4.92
N VAL A 109 -1.43 -21.39 -4.75
CA VAL A 109 -0.85 -20.13 -4.22
C VAL A 109 -0.48 -19.12 -5.30
N GLU A 110 -0.87 -19.36 -6.55
CA GLU A 110 -0.61 -18.51 -7.71
C GLU A 110 -1.02 -17.03 -7.50
N PHE A 111 -2.06 -16.80 -6.69
CA PHE A 111 -2.61 -15.47 -6.40
C PHE A 111 -2.08 -14.85 -5.09
N MET A 112 -1.11 -15.47 -4.43
CA MET A 112 -0.31 -14.84 -3.38
C MET A 112 0.91 -14.19 -4.06
N PRO A 113 0.97 -12.85 -4.20
CA PRO A 113 2.13 -12.22 -4.83
C PRO A 113 3.38 -12.52 -3.99
N PHE A 114 4.20 -13.44 -4.48
CA PHE A 114 5.44 -13.90 -3.86
C PHE A 114 6.34 -12.71 -3.49
N THR A 115 6.43 -11.73 -4.39
CA THR A 115 7.20 -10.49 -4.19
C THR A 115 6.73 -9.71 -2.96
N LEU A 116 5.42 -9.65 -2.70
CA LEU A 116 4.87 -8.94 -1.54
C LEU A 116 5.16 -9.69 -0.24
N SER A 117 5.07 -11.02 -0.27
CA SER A 117 5.35 -11.87 0.91
C SER A 117 6.84 -11.83 1.24
N LEU A 118 7.72 -11.92 0.24
CA LEU A 118 9.17 -11.83 0.40
C LEU A 118 9.61 -10.43 0.85
N ALA A 119 9.07 -9.38 0.23
CA ALA A 119 9.36 -8.00 0.64
C ALA A 119 8.90 -7.71 2.08
N SER A 120 7.72 -8.20 2.47
CA SER A 120 7.23 -8.03 3.85
C SER A 120 8.07 -8.80 4.85
N PHE A 121 8.53 -10.01 4.51
CA PHE A 121 9.43 -10.80 5.34
C PHE A 121 10.79 -10.13 5.52
N LEU A 122 11.43 -9.71 4.42
CA LEU A 122 12.72 -9.01 4.47
C LEU A 122 12.61 -7.67 5.21
N ASN A 123 11.52 -6.92 4.99
CA ASN A 123 11.25 -5.70 5.73
C ASN A 123 11.08 -5.98 7.23
N GLY A 124 10.33 -7.01 7.61
CA GLY A 124 10.19 -7.44 9.00
C GLY A 124 11.54 -7.79 9.64
N VAL A 125 12.40 -8.53 8.93
CA VAL A 125 13.76 -8.87 9.39
C VAL A 125 14.60 -7.60 9.59
N CYS A 126 14.56 -6.66 8.65
CA CYS A 126 15.31 -5.39 8.75
C CYS A 126 14.86 -4.55 9.95
N TRP A 127 13.55 -4.37 10.16
CA TRP A 127 13.02 -3.60 11.29
C TRP A 127 13.25 -4.32 12.63
N THR A 128 13.02 -5.63 12.71
CA THR A 128 13.30 -6.42 13.91
C THR A 128 14.78 -6.37 14.29
N SER A 129 15.68 -6.34 13.30
CA SER A 129 17.14 -6.19 13.54
C SER A 129 17.51 -4.77 13.98
N TYR A 130 16.87 -3.74 13.40
CA TYR A 130 17.05 -2.35 13.80
C TYR A 130 16.59 -2.11 15.25
N ASP A 131 15.44 -2.66 15.64
CA ASP A 131 14.87 -2.53 16.99
C ASP A 131 15.63 -3.33 18.06
N PHE A 132 16.46 -4.28 17.63
CA PHE A 132 17.35 -5.03 18.51
C PHE A 132 18.54 -4.20 19.00
N LEU A 133 18.95 -3.14 18.28
CA LEU A 133 20.07 -2.27 18.70
C LEU A 133 19.78 -1.46 19.98
N PRO A 134 18.61 -0.82 20.15
CA PRO A 134 18.27 -0.08 21.37
C PRO A 134 17.56 -0.92 22.47
N PHE A 135 17.27 -2.21 22.24
CA PHE A 135 16.45 -3.05 23.14
C PHE A 135 15.06 -2.46 23.47
N ASP A 136 14.40 -1.84 22.49
CA ASP A 136 13.05 -1.32 22.68
C ASP A 136 12.00 -2.42 22.47
N ILE A 137 11.63 -3.09 23.58
CA ILE A 137 10.72 -4.24 23.57
C ILE A 137 9.34 -3.92 22.98
N ASN A 138 8.92 -2.65 23.03
CA ASN A 138 7.62 -2.22 22.51
C ASN A 138 7.58 -2.20 20.99
N LEU A 139 8.73 -1.99 20.33
CA LEU A 139 8.87 -2.03 18.87
C LEU A 139 9.28 -3.43 18.39
N LEU A 140 10.07 -4.14 19.19
CA LEU A 140 10.55 -5.49 18.88
C LEU A 140 9.41 -6.52 18.78
N VAL A 141 8.43 -6.48 19.68
CA VAL A 141 7.31 -7.44 19.70
C VAL A 141 6.44 -7.38 18.44
N PRO A 142 5.91 -6.21 18.00
CA PRO A 142 5.09 -6.14 16.79
C PRO A 142 5.88 -6.47 15.51
N ASN A 143 7.14 -6.03 15.39
CA ASN A 143 7.97 -6.33 14.21
C ASN A 143 8.43 -7.80 14.15
N GLY A 144 8.73 -8.40 15.30
CA GLY A 144 9.02 -9.83 15.41
C GLY A 144 7.82 -10.70 15.00
N LEU A 145 6.61 -10.34 15.45
CA LEU A 145 5.38 -11.00 15.01
C LEU A 145 5.15 -10.87 13.50
N GLY A 146 5.37 -9.68 12.93
CA GLY A 146 5.28 -9.44 11.49
C GLY A 146 6.25 -10.33 10.69
N THR A 147 7.48 -10.49 11.18
CA THR A 147 8.51 -11.36 10.59
C THR A 147 8.08 -12.83 10.61
N LEU A 148 7.53 -13.32 11.73
CA LEU A 148 7.02 -14.68 11.85
C LEU A 148 5.86 -14.96 10.88
N PHE A 149 4.92 -14.01 10.74
CA PHE A 149 3.84 -14.15 9.77
C PHE A 149 4.35 -14.13 8.32
N GLY A 150 5.32 -13.28 8.00
CA GLY A 150 5.98 -13.28 6.68
C GLY A 150 6.67 -14.61 6.35
N LEU A 151 7.35 -15.22 7.33
CA LEU A 151 7.95 -16.54 7.18
C LEU A 151 6.89 -17.62 6.93
N ALA A 152 5.79 -17.61 7.68
CA ALA A 152 4.69 -18.56 7.47
C ALA A 152 4.10 -18.45 6.05
N GLN A 153 4.00 -17.23 5.49
CA GLN A 153 3.57 -17.02 4.11
C GLN A 153 4.55 -17.61 3.09
N LEU A 154 5.86 -17.44 3.31
CA LEU A 154 6.90 -18.03 2.43
C LEU A 154 6.91 -19.55 2.49
N VAL A 155 6.72 -20.14 3.68
CA VAL A 155 6.62 -21.60 3.85
C VAL A 155 5.39 -22.15 3.13
N LEU A 156 4.24 -21.51 3.29
CA LEU A 156 3.03 -21.87 2.53
C LEU A 156 3.26 -21.76 1.02
N TYR A 157 3.91 -20.70 0.56
CA TYR A 157 4.26 -20.56 -0.85
C TYR A 157 5.11 -21.75 -1.33
N ALA A 158 6.19 -22.08 -0.62
CA ALA A 158 7.08 -23.18 -0.99
C ALA A 158 6.37 -24.54 -1.01
N CYS A 159 5.50 -24.83 -0.02
CA CYS A 159 4.76 -26.09 0.04
C CYS A 159 3.75 -26.25 -1.10
N TYR A 160 3.07 -25.16 -1.47
CA TYR A 160 2.01 -25.21 -2.49
C TYR A 160 2.50 -24.94 -3.91
N PHE A 161 3.64 -24.27 -4.11
CA PHE A 161 4.22 -23.97 -5.43
C PHE A 161 4.38 -25.23 -6.30
N LYS A 162 4.86 -26.33 -5.69
CA LYS A 162 5.05 -27.61 -6.38
C LYS A 162 3.71 -28.26 -6.77
N SER A 163 2.67 -28.05 -5.97
CA SER A 163 1.33 -28.58 -6.25
C SER A 163 0.59 -27.78 -7.32
N THR A 164 0.85 -26.47 -7.43
CA THR A 164 0.37 -25.62 -8.52
C THR A 164 1.04 -26.00 -9.84
N SER A 165 2.38 -26.06 -9.86
CA SER A 165 3.13 -26.45 -11.08
C SER A 165 2.72 -27.82 -11.63
N ASN A 166 2.44 -28.80 -10.77
CA ASN A 166 1.94 -30.13 -11.20
C ASN A 166 0.50 -30.12 -11.73
N LYS A 167 -0.35 -29.16 -11.31
CA LYS A 167 -1.70 -29.02 -11.84
C LYS A 167 -1.68 -28.40 -13.23
N ASP A 168 -0.87 -27.35 -13.43
CA ASP A 168 -0.76 -26.67 -14.72
C ASP A 168 -0.18 -27.60 -15.78
N ALA A 169 0.87 -28.36 -15.41
CA ALA A 169 1.45 -29.39 -16.27
C ALA A 169 0.48 -30.54 -16.62
N ARG A 170 -0.51 -30.84 -15.77
CA ARG A 170 -1.56 -31.84 -16.08
C ARG A 170 -2.66 -31.26 -16.95
N ALA A 171 -3.02 -30.00 -16.75
CA ALA A 171 -4.05 -29.31 -17.54
C ALA A 171 -3.61 -29.07 -19.00
N GLU A 172 -2.31 -28.96 -19.29
CA GLU A 172 -1.79 -28.87 -20.65
C GLU A 172 -1.76 -30.22 -21.39
N VAL A 173 -1.70 -31.34 -20.67
CA VAL A 173 -1.57 -32.70 -21.25
C VAL A 173 -2.94 -33.32 -21.56
N GLU A 174 -3.99 -32.94 -20.85
CA GLU A 174 -5.36 -33.40 -21.14
C GLU A 174 -6.03 -32.47 -22.17
N PRO A 175 -6.43 -32.97 -23.36
CA PRO A 175 -7.16 -32.15 -24.31
C PRO A 175 -8.51 -31.73 -23.73
N PRO A 176 -8.99 -30.51 -24.02
CA PRO A 176 -10.28 -30.04 -23.51
C PRO A 176 -11.39 -30.97 -24.02
N VAL A 177 -12.10 -31.59 -23.07
CA VAL A 177 -13.23 -32.51 -23.29
C VAL A 177 -14.49 -31.74 -23.65
#